data_AF-A0A7X2D5N6-F1
#
_entry.id   AF-A0A7X2D5N6-F1
#
_cell.length_a   1.000
_cell.length_b   1.000
_cell.length_c   1.000
_cell.angle_alpha   90.00
_cell.angle_beta   90.00
_cell.angle_gamma   90.00
#
_symmetry.space_group_name_H-M   'P 1'
#
loop_
_entity.id
_entity.type
_entity.pdbx_description
1 polymer ?
#
loop_
_entity_poly.entity_id
_entity_poly.type
_entity_poly.pdbx_seq_one_letter_code
_entity_poly.pdbx_strand_id
1 'polypeptide(L)'
;MAIRIEEVIETLKKSLRHRDRVEHIEILSSQNPIYGKLRKDFPANITNYLLTKAIKLYEHQCEATENLRAGKNIIITTPTASGKTLAFNLPVFERLHQDKEATALYLYPSKALSQDQLKVIKELETI
;
A
#
# COMPACT_ATOMS: atom_id res chain seq x y z
N MET A 1 28.36 -13.68 -13.87
CA MET A 1 27.41 -14.81 -13.76
C MET A 1 26.46 -14.47 -12.62
N ALA A 2 25.19 -14.18 -12.92
CA ALA A 2 24.20 -13.80 -11.92
C ALA A 2 23.69 -15.07 -11.22
N ILE A 3 23.83 -15.14 -9.89
CA ILE A 3 23.29 -16.24 -9.08
C ILE A 3 21.79 -16.00 -8.92
N ARG A 4 20.98 -17.02 -9.18
CA ARG A 4 19.52 -16.91 -8.99
C ARG A 4 19.16 -17.01 -7.50
N ILE A 5 18.10 -16.33 -7.06
CA ILE A 5 17.69 -16.34 -5.64
C ILE A 5 17.40 -17.77 -5.17
N GLU A 6 16.83 -18.60 -6.03
CA GLU A 6 16.53 -20.00 -5.75
C GLU A 6 17.80 -20.80 -5.45
N GLU A 7 18.91 -20.50 -6.16
CA GLU A 7 20.21 -21.15 -5.95
C GLU A 7 20.82 -20.73 -4.61
N VAL A 8 20.63 -19.48 -4.20
CA VAL A 8 21.06 -18.99 -2.87
C VAL A 8 20.29 -19.70 -1.76
N ILE A 9 18.97 -19.80 -1.89
CA ILE A 9 18.10 -20.48 -0.90
C ILE A 9 18.51 -21.94 -0.76
N GLU A 10 18.71 -22.64 -1.87
CA GLU A 10 19.13 -24.05 -1.85
C GLU A 10 20.54 -24.22 -1.24
N THR A 11 21.45 -23.28 -1.48
CA THR A 11 22.79 -23.28 -0.86
C THR A 11 22.71 -23.13 0.65
N LEU A 12 21.85 -22.23 1.14
CA LEU A 12 21.64 -22.02 2.58
C LEU A 12 21.07 -23.26 3.26
N LYS A 13 20.12 -23.95 2.63
CA LYS A 13 19.55 -25.21 3.14
C LYS A 13 20.57 -26.35 3.21
N LYS A 14 21.49 -26.42 2.22
CA LYS A 14 22.46 -27.53 2.09
C LYS A 14 23.79 -27.28 2.80
N SER A 15 24.06 -26.03 3.18
CA SER A 15 25.30 -25.63 3.87
C SER A 15 25.47 -26.38 5.19
N LEU A 16 26.60 -27.08 5.34
CA LEU A 16 27.01 -27.74 6.60
C LEU A 16 27.07 -26.78 7.80
N ARG A 17 27.20 -25.46 7.57
CA ARG A 17 27.19 -24.44 8.65
C ARG A 17 25.79 -24.09 9.16
N HIS A 18 24.76 -24.33 8.36
CA HIS A 18 23.39 -23.87 8.64
C HIS A 18 22.40 -25.03 8.78
N ARG A 19 22.63 -26.15 8.08
CA ARG A 19 21.71 -27.31 8.04
C ARG A 19 21.33 -27.81 9.43
N ASP A 20 22.30 -27.92 10.33
CA ASP A 20 22.07 -28.43 11.70
C ASP A 20 21.60 -27.34 12.68
N ARG A 21 21.39 -26.10 12.21
CA ARG A 21 20.95 -24.93 13.01
C ARG A 21 19.59 -24.38 12.58
N VAL A 22 18.98 -24.94 11.54
CA VAL A 22 17.63 -24.56 11.08
C VAL A 22 16.63 -25.53 11.70
N GLU A 23 15.84 -25.05 12.65
CA GLU A 23 14.80 -25.83 13.32
C GLU A 23 13.53 -25.94 12.48
N HIS A 24 13.18 -24.88 11.74
CA HIS A 24 11.94 -24.79 11.00
C HIS A 24 12.11 -24.05 9.66
N ILE A 25 11.40 -24.53 8.64
CA ILE A 25 11.27 -23.87 7.34
C ILE A 25 9.79 -23.83 7.00
N GLU A 26 9.24 -22.63 6.89
CA GLU A 26 7.88 -22.39 6.40
C GLU A 26 7.95 -21.83 4.97
N ILE A 27 7.08 -22.34 4.09
CA ILE A 27 6.92 -21.82 2.74
C ILE A 27 5.53 -21.22 2.66
N LEU A 28 5.47 -19.88 2.57
CA LEU A 28 4.23 -19.15 2.35
C LEU A 28 3.89 -19.18 0.85
N SER A 29 2.67 -19.61 0.52
CA SER A 29 2.19 -19.61 -0.86
C SER A 29 2.04 -18.19 -1.39
N SER A 30 2.36 -17.98 -2.67
CA SER A 30 2.06 -16.72 -3.34
C SER A 30 0.55 -16.49 -3.39
N GLN A 31 0.16 -15.22 -3.40
CA GLN A 31 -1.24 -14.82 -3.49
C GLN A 31 -1.43 -13.95 -4.72
N ASN A 32 -2.50 -14.22 -5.47
CA ASN A 32 -2.88 -13.40 -6.60
C ASN A 32 -3.50 -12.08 -6.13
N PRO A 33 -3.33 -10.99 -6.89
CA PRO A 33 -3.92 -9.71 -6.55
C PRO A 33 -5.45 -9.78 -6.63
N ILE A 34 -6.13 -9.29 -5.58
CA ILE A 34 -7.60 -9.12 -5.58
C ILE A 34 -7.92 -7.64 -5.79
N TYR A 35 -8.50 -7.32 -6.94
CA TYR A 35 -8.85 -5.96 -7.31
C TYR A 35 -10.31 -5.64 -6.96
N GLY A 36 -10.54 -4.41 -6.50
CA GLY A 36 -11.87 -3.91 -6.16
C GLY A 36 -12.46 -3.04 -7.26
N LYS A 37 -13.73 -2.67 -7.08
CA LYS A 37 -14.41 -1.64 -7.86
C LYS A 37 -15.14 -0.68 -6.93
N LEU A 38 -14.98 0.61 -7.17
CA LEU A 38 -15.71 1.64 -6.43
C LEU A 38 -17.17 1.70 -6.88
N ARG A 39 -18.06 2.10 -5.97
CA ARG A 39 -19.47 2.37 -6.31
C ARG A 39 -19.62 3.65 -7.10
N LYS A 40 -18.77 4.62 -6.80
CA LYS A 40 -18.63 5.91 -7.49
C LYS A 40 -17.17 6.15 -7.80
N ASP A 41 -16.86 6.50 -9.04
CA ASP A 41 -15.48 6.81 -9.42
C ASP A 41 -14.96 8.07 -8.70
N PHE A 42 -13.64 8.17 -8.58
CA PHE A 42 -13.01 9.37 -8.08
C PHE A 42 -13.15 10.54 -9.07
N PRO A 43 -13.02 11.80 -8.62
CA PRO A 43 -12.88 12.95 -9.50
C PRO A 43 -11.80 12.75 -10.58
N ALA A 44 -11.94 13.48 -11.70
CA ALA A 44 -11.13 13.27 -12.89
C ALA A 44 -9.62 13.39 -12.66
N ASN A 45 -9.19 14.29 -11.78
CA ASN A 45 -7.78 14.46 -11.43
C ASN A 45 -7.19 13.19 -10.79
N ILE A 46 -7.86 12.64 -9.77
CA ILE A 46 -7.44 11.40 -9.09
C ILE A 46 -7.51 10.22 -10.05
N THR A 47 -8.57 10.12 -10.85
CA THR A 47 -8.70 9.06 -11.86
C THR A 47 -7.57 9.12 -12.89
N ASN A 48 -7.20 10.31 -13.36
CA ASN A 48 -6.07 10.50 -14.29
C ASN A 48 -4.73 10.13 -13.64
N TYR A 49 -4.51 10.47 -12.37
CA TYR A 49 -3.31 10.03 -11.66
C TYR A 49 -3.20 8.51 -11.60
N LEU A 50 -4.28 7.81 -11.25
CA LEU A 50 -4.31 6.35 -11.18
C LEU A 50 -4.00 5.75 -12.57
N LEU A 51 -4.57 6.30 -13.64
CA LEU A 51 -4.31 5.87 -15.01
C LEU A 51 -2.85 6.11 -15.43
N THR A 52 -2.32 7.31 -15.22
CA THR A 52 -0.93 7.67 -15.57
C THR A 52 0.09 6.82 -14.83
N LYS A 53 -0.20 6.44 -13.58
CA LYS A 53 0.65 5.57 -12.76
C LYS A 53 0.37 4.08 -12.99
N ALA A 54 -0.55 3.73 -13.89
CA ALA A 54 -1.01 2.35 -14.15
C ALA A 54 -1.45 1.62 -12.87
N ILE A 55 -2.08 2.33 -11.94
CA ILE A 55 -2.54 1.79 -10.67
C ILE A 55 -3.96 1.26 -10.83
N LYS A 56 -4.13 -0.04 -10.56
CA LYS A 56 -5.44 -0.67 -10.37
C LYS A 56 -5.67 -0.87 -8.88
N LEU A 57 -6.82 -0.40 -8.38
CA LEU A 57 -7.11 -0.44 -6.96
C LEU A 57 -7.38 -1.86 -6.47
N TYR A 58 -6.71 -2.22 -5.37
CA TYR A 58 -6.98 -3.45 -4.63
C TYR A 58 -8.32 -3.36 -3.90
N GLU A 59 -8.91 -4.51 -3.60
CA GLU A 59 -10.20 -4.61 -2.89
C GLU A 59 -10.21 -3.79 -1.59
N HIS A 60 -9.18 -3.94 -0.76
CA HIS A 60 -9.06 -3.21 0.51
C HIS A 60 -8.97 -1.68 0.34
N GLN A 61 -8.43 -1.18 -0.78
CA GLN A 61 -8.36 0.26 -1.07
C GLN A 61 -9.75 0.80 -1.44
N CYS A 62 -10.51 0.03 -2.22
CA CYS A 62 -11.89 0.36 -2.55
C CYS A 62 -12.77 0.31 -1.30
N GLU A 63 -12.66 -0.73 -0.48
CA GLU A 63 -13.43 -0.87 0.76
C GLU A 63 -13.14 0.26 1.75
N ALA A 64 -11.87 0.64 1.92
CA ALA A 64 -11.47 1.78 2.75
C ALA A 64 -12.13 3.08 2.25
N THR A 65 -12.08 3.32 0.94
CA THR A 65 -12.67 4.51 0.30
C THR A 65 -14.18 4.57 0.55
N GLU A 66 -14.91 3.47 0.31
CA GLU A 66 -16.36 3.43 0.49
C GLU A 66 -16.79 3.64 1.95
N ASN A 67 -16.06 3.04 2.92
CA ASN A 67 -16.36 3.25 4.33
C ASN A 67 -16.04 4.68 4.78
N LEU A 68 -14.94 5.28 4.31
CA LEU A 68 -14.58 6.67 4.62
C LEU A 68 -15.57 7.67 3.99
N ARG A 69 -16.03 7.44 2.76
CA ARG A 69 -17.11 8.23 2.14
C ARG A 69 -18.42 8.15 2.92
N ALA A 70 -18.68 7.03 3.59
CA ALA A 70 -19.84 6.87 4.47
C ALA A 70 -19.64 7.51 5.86
N GLY A 71 -18.55 8.25 6.10
CA GLY A 71 -18.27 8.92 7.37
C GLY A 71 -17.87 7.98 8.50
N LYS A 72 -17.42 6.74 8.19
CA LYS A 72 -17.01 5.77 9.20
C LYS A 72 -15.53 5.91 9.56
N ASN A 73 -15.20 5.60 10.80
CA ASN A 73 -13.83 5.37 11.22
C ASN A 73 -13.43 3.93 10.89
N ILE A 74 -12.21 3.74 10.36
CA ILE A 74 -11.72 2.42 9.93
C ILE A 74 -10.33 2.12 10.50
N ILE A 75 -10.02 0.83 10.57
CA ILE A 75 -8.67 0.32 10.81
C ILE A 75 -8.30 -0.53 9.59
N ILE A 76 -7.16 -0.23 8.96
CA ILE A 76 -6.67 -0.97 7.79
C ILE A 76 -5.59 -1.95 8.25
N THR A 77 -5.93 -3.24 8.30
CA THR A 77 -5.03 -4.31 8.76
C THR A 77 -4.44 -5.09 7.59
N THR A 78 -3.60 -4.43 6.80
CA THR A 78 -2.95 -5.07 5.64
C THR A 78 -1.43 -5.16 5.83
N PRO A 79 -0.75 -6.15 5.21
CA PRO A 79 0.71 -6.28 5.30
C PRO A 79 1.48 -5.05 4.80
N THR A 80 2.75 -4.96 5.18
CA THR A 80 3.67 -3.96 4.60
C THR A 80 3.76 -4.15 3.07
N ALA A 81 3.95 -3.05 2.34
CA ALA A 81 3.96 -3.00 0.88
C ALA A 81 2.64 -3.39 0.17
N SER A 82 1.52 -3.55 0.89
CA SER A 82 0.21 -3.86 0.27
C SER A 82 -0.48 -2.66 -0.40
N GLY A 83 0.08 -1.44 -0.30
CA GLY A 83 -0.56 -0.22 -0.78
C GLY A 83 -1.49 0.48 0.22
N LYS A 84 -1.34 0.22 1.53
CA LYS A 84 -2.13 0.89 2.60
C LYS A 84 -2.07 2.42 2.57
N THR A 85 -0.94 3.00 2.17
CA THR A 85 -0.78 4.46 2.06
C THR A 85 -1.76 5.05 1.07
N LEU A 86 -1.97 4.39 -0.07
CA LEU A 86 -2.93 4.84 -1.07
C LEU A 86 -4.37 4.71 -0.55
N ALA A 87 -4.66 3.65 0.22
CA ALA A 87 -6.00 3.38 0.77
C ALA A 87 -6.54 4.52 1.65
N PHE A 88 -5.71 5.16 2.47
CA PHE A 88 -6.13 6.32 3.26
C PHE A 88 -5.91 7.65 2.56
N ASN A 89 -4.90 7.78 1.67
CA ASN A 89 -4.64 9.06 1.00
C ASN A 89 -5.71 9.41 -0.04
N LEU A 90 -6.14 8.46 -0.88
CA LEU A 90 -7.14 8.73 -1.93
C LEU A 90 -8.42 9.41 -1.41
N PRO A 91 -9.10 8.89 -0.36
CA PRO A 91 -10.28 9.54 0.18
C PRO A 91 -9.97 10.90 0.86
N VAL A 92 -8.79 11.09 1.43
CA VAL A 92 -8.37 12.41 1.95
C VAL A 92 -8.24 13.41 0.82
N PHE A 93 -7.52 13.07 -0.25
CA PHE A 93 -7.35 13.95 -1.43
C PHE A 93 -8.68 14.19 -2.15
N GLU A 94 -9.57 13.20 -2.20
CA GLU A 94 -10.93 13.39 -2.71
C GLU A 94 -11.69 14.46 -1.89
N ARG A 95 -11.61 14.41 -0.56
CA ARG A 95 -12.26 15.40 0.32
C ARG A 95 -11.65 16.80 0.15
N LEU A 96 -10.33 16.90 0.12
CA LEU A 96 -9.59 18.17 -0.10
C LEU A 96 -9.88 18.76 -1.49
N HIS A 97 -10.14 17.92 -2.49
CA HIS A 97 -10.53 18.38 -3.81
C HIS A 97 -11.95 18.96 -3.83
N GLN A 98 -12.88 18.32 -3.12
CA GLN A 98 -14.29 18.72 -3.07
C GLN A 98 -14.55 19.98 -2.21
N ASP A 99 -13.65 20.29 -1.27
CA ASP A 99 -13.83 21.38 -0.31
C ASP A 99 -12.49 22.04 -0.01
N LYS A 100 -12.38 23.32 -0.40
CA LYS A 100 -11.15 24.10 -0.28
C LYS A 100 -10.80 24.48 1.16
N GLU A 101 -11.76 24.41 2.08
CA GLU A 101 -11.54 24.67 3.51
C GLU A 101 -11.21 23.39 4.28
N ALA A 102 -11.29 22.22 3.63
CA ALA A 102 -10.96 20.96 4.28
C ALA A 102 -9.47 20.87 4.62
N THR A 103 -9.16 20.28 5.77
CA THR A 103 -7.80 19.99 6.22
C THR A 103 -7.70 18.54 6.70
N ALA A 104 -6.48 18.00 6.71
CA ALA A 104 -6.20 16.64 7.16
C ALA A 104 -4.98 16.61 8.08
N LEU A 105 -5.08 15.88 9.19
CA LEU A 105 -3.98 15.66 10.15
C LEU A 105 -3.45 14.24 10.02
N TYR A 106 -2.15 14.10 9.74
CA TYR A 106 -1.47 12.82 9.69
C TYR A 106 -0.60 12.66 10.93
N LEU A 107 -0.83 11.58 11.68
CA LEU A 107 -0.06 11.25 12.87
C LEU A 107 0.78 10.00 12.62
N TYR A 108 2.08 10.11 12.86
CA TYR A 108 3.03 9.00 12.69
C TYR A 108 3.85 8.80 13.97
N PRO A 109 4.27 7.56 14.27
CA PRO A 109 5.03 7.23 15.48
C PRO A 109 6.47 7.78 15.47
N SER A 110 7.02 8.17 14.32
CA SER A 110 8.38 8.70 14.23
C SER A 110 8.53 9.80 13.17
N LYS A 111 9.49 10.71 13.42
CA LYS A 111 9.83 11.80 12.48
C LYS A 111 10.35 11.28 11.14
N ALA A 112 11.12 10.19 11.15
CA ALA A 112 11.63 9.57 9.94
C ALA A 112 10.46 9.09 9.06
N LEU A 113 9.50 8.37 9.67
CA LEU A 113 8.33 7.90 8.95
C LEU A 113 7.46 9.05 8.46
N SER A 114 7.25 10.11 9.27
CA SER A 114 6.51 11.28 8.80
C SER A 114 7.19 11.96 7.60
N GLN A 115 8.52 12.04 7.60
CA GLN A 115 9.27 12.65 6.49
C GLN A 115 9.15 11.83 5.20
N ASP A 116 9.15 10.50 5.30
CA ASP A 116 8.95 9.64 4.14
C ASP A 116 7.52 9.72 3.60
N GLN A 117 6.52 9.80 4.48
CA GLN A 117 5.13 9.97 4.06
C GLN A 117 4.86 11.37 3.48
N LEU A 118 5.55 12.41 3.96
CA LEU A 118 5.47 13.76 3.36
C LEU A 118 5.90 13.76 1.89
N LYS A 119 6.92 12.98 1.51
CA LYS A 119 7.33 12.87 0.11
C LYS A 119 6.21 12.28 -0.76
N VAL A 120 5.54 11.23 -0.26
CA VAL A 120 4.39 10.60 -0.95
C VAL A 120 3.24 11.60 -1.09
N ILE A 121 2.93 12.35 -0.03
CA ILE A 121 1.86 13.36 -0.04
C ILE A 121 2.18 14.46 -1.07
N LYS A 122 3.43 14.95 -1.13
CA LYS A 122 3.85 15.95 -2.11
C LYS A 122 3.76 15.46 -3.56
N GLU A 123 4.00 14.18 -3.81
CA GLU A 123 3.77 13.59 -5.12
C GLU A 123 2.27 13.51 -5.46
N LEU A 124 1.42 13.22 -4.48
CA LEU A 124 -0.03 13.21 -4.66
C LEU A 124 -0.63 14.63 -4.75
N GLU A 125 0.05 15.66 -4.27
CA GLU A 125 -0.37 17.05 -4.40
C GLU A 125 -0.31 17.53 -5.86
N THR A 126 0.47 16.88 -6.72
CA THR A 126 0.52 17.21 -8.15
C THR A 126 -0.67 16.66 -8.95
N ILE A 127 -1.67 16.05 -8.28
CA ILE A 127 -2.86 15.43 -8.88
C ILE A 127 -3.91 16.46 -9.30
#